data_AF-A0A2P8G823-F1
#
_entry.id   AF-A0A2P8G823-F1
#
_cell.length_a   1.000
_cell.length_b   1.000
_cell.length_c   1.000
_cell.angle_alpha   90.00
_cell.angle_beta   90.00
_cell.angle_gamma   90.00
#
_symmetry.space_group_name_H-M   'P 1'
#
loop_
_entity.id
_entity.type
_entity.pdbx_description
1 polymer ?
#
loop_
_entity_poly.entity_id
_entity_poly.type
_entity_poly.pdbx_seq_one_letter_code
_entity_poly.pdbx_strand_id
1 'polypeptide(L)' 'MNLFELRMLRAALKQMLRDQADNMTAEEIDQILDHISRLTKVIDEMERNIN' A
#
# COMPACT_ATOMS: atom_id res chain seq x y z
N MET A 1 -5.94 12.88 -4.51
CA MET A 1 -5.23 11.66 -4.93
C MET A 1 -6.17 10.87 -5.82
N ASN A 2 -5.82 10.64 -7.09
CA ASN A 2 -6.63 9.87 -8.04
C ASN A 2 -6.28 8.37 -7.97
N LEU A 3 -7.08 7.52 -8.62
CA LEU A 3 -6.88 6.06 -8.60
C LEU A 3 -5.47 5.63 -9.07
N PHE A 4 -4.91 6.31 -10.06
CA PHE A 4 -3.56 6.04 -10.54
C PHE A 4 -2.50 6.35 -9.47
N GLU A 5 -2.60 7.51 -8.82
CA GLU A 5 -1.70 7.91 -7.73
C GLU A 5 -1.78 6.94 -6.54
N LEU A 6 -2.98 6.46 -6.20
CA LEU A 6 -3.15 5.45 -5.15
C LEU A 6 -2.47 4.12 -5.50
N ARG A 7 -2.63 3.66 -6.76
CA ARG A 7 -1.95 2.45 -7.25
C ARG A 7 -0.43 2.59 -7.21
N MET A 8 0.09 3.76 -7.61
CA MET A 8 1.51 4.08 -7.54
C MET A 8 2.03 4.08 -6.10
N LEU A 9 1.30 4.72 -5.18
CA LEU A 9 1.65 4.72 -3.76
C LEU A 9 1.69 3.29 -3.19
N ARG A 10 0.71 2.44 -3.52
CA ARG A 10 0.69 1.03 -3.10
C ARG A 10 1.91 0.27 -3.62
N ALA A 11 2.28 0.49 -4.87
CA ALA A 11 3.46 -0.14 -5.46
C ALA A 11 4.76 0.33 -4.77
N ALA A 12 4.87 1.63 -4.51
CA ALA A 12 6.02 2.20 -3.81
C ALA A 12 6.17 1.64 -2.39
N LEU A 13 5.07 1.53 -1.63
CA LEU A 13 5.10 0.93 -0.28
C LEU A 13 5.52 -0.54 -0.30
N LYS A 14 5.02 -1.32 -1.26
CA LYS A 14 5.44 -2.72 -1.45
C LYS A 14 6.91 -2.83 -1.81
N GLN A 15 7.40 -1.95 -2.67
CA GLN A 15 8.80 -1.91 -3.06
C GLN A 15 9.69 -1.53 -1.87
N MET A 16 9.35 -0.48 -1.14
CA MET A 16 10.06 -0.06 0.07
C MET A 16 10.13 -1.20 1.09
N LEU A 17 9.01 -1.89 1.34
CA LEU A 17 8.99 -3.02 2.27
C LEU A 17 9.93 -4.14 1.81
N ARG A 18 9.92 -4.49 0.51
CA ARG A 18 10.83 -5.49 -0.04
C ARG A 18 12.31 -5.09 0.09
N ASP A 19 12.62 -3.83 -0.18
CA ASP A 19 13.99 -3.34 -0.25
C ASP A 19 14.58 -3.07 1.15
N GLN A 20 13.74 -2.81 2.16
CA GLN A 20 14.18 -2.40 3.49
C GLN A 20 13.79 -3.33 4.63
N ALA A 21 12.96 -4.36 4.42
CA ALA A 21 12.45 -5.24 5.49
C ALA A 21 13.55 -5.77 6.43
N ASP A 22 14.73 -6.10 5.92
CA ASP A 22 15.85 -6.60 6.72
C ASP A 22 16.37 -5.58 7.75
N ASN A 23 16.10 -4.29 7.55
CA ASN A 23 16.48 -3.19 8.44
C ASN A 23 15.30 -2.67 9.28
N MET A 24 14.16 -3.35 9.26
CA MET A 24 12.94 -2.94 9.95
C MET A 24 12.62 -3.89 11.09
N THR A 25 12.03 -3.35 12.15
CA THR A 25 11.42 -4.16 13.19
C THR A 25 10.12 -4.79 12.67
N ALA A 26 9.70 -5.89 13.31
CA ALA A 26 8.42 -6.53 12.98
C ALA A 26 7.24 -5.55 13.11
N GLU A 27 7.26 -4.66 14.10
CA GLU A 27 6.21 -3.66 14.31
C GLU A 27 6.14 -2.65 13.16
N GLU A 28 7.28 -2.17 12.66
CA GLU A 28 7.31 -1.25 11.51
C GLU A 28 6.84 -1.95 10.22
N ILE A 29 7.21 -3.23 10.02
CA ILE A 29 6.72 -4.06 8.92
C ILE A 29 5.20 -4.19 8.99
N ASP A 30 4.66 -4.52 10.15
CA ASP A 30 3.22 -4.68 10.37
C ASP A 30 2.46 -3.37 10.10
N GLN A 31 2.97 -2.23 10.56
CA GLN A 31 2.38 -0.92 10.29
C GLN A 31 2.30 -0.61 8.79
N ILE A 32 3.35 -0.95 8.03
CA ILE A 32 3.36 -0.74 6.57
C ILE A 32 2.38 -1.70 5.89
N LEU A 33 2.34 -2.96 6.29
CA LEU A 33 1.40 -3.95 5.75
C LEU A 33 -0.06 -3.51 5.99
N ASP A 34 -0.35 -2.95 7.16
CA ASP A 34 -1.65 -2.37 7.49
C ASP A 34 -2.00 -1.19 6.57
N HIS A 35 -1.05 -0.28 6.32
CA HIS A 35 -1.24 0.81 5.37
C HIS A 35 -1.49 0.31 3.94
N ILE A 36 -0.73 -0.68 3.48
CA ILE A 36 -0.93 -1.31 2.16
C ILE A 36 -2.32 -1.95 2.07
N SER A 37 -2.77 -2.60 3.14
CA SER A 37 -4.09 -3.24 3.22
C SER A 37 -5.21 -2.21 3.13
N ARG A 38 -5.15 -1.13 3.92
CA ARG A 38 -6.14 -0.04 3.86
C ARG A 38 -6.15 0.62 2.49
N LEU A 39 -4.99 0.89 1.91
CA LEU A 39 -4.87 1.49 0.58
C LEU A 39 -5.45 0.58 -0.51
N THR A 40 -5.26 -0.74 -0.39
CA THR A 40 -5.86 -1.71 -1.31
C THR A 40 -7.38 -1.66 -1.26
N LYS A 41 -7.98 -1.63 -0.07
CA LYS A 41 -9.45 -1.52 0.08
C LYS A 41 -10.00 -0.25 -0.57
N VAL A 42 -9.34 0.89 -0.37
CA VAL A 42 -9.75 2.17 -1.00
C VAL A 42 -9.66 2.09 -2.53
N ILE A 43 -8.58 1.51 -3.06
CA ILE A 43 -8.42 1.29 -4.50
C ILE A 43 -9.56 0.41 -5.04
N ASP A 44 -9.86 -0.70 -4.37
CA ASP A 44 -10.90 -1.64 -4.79
C ASP A 44 -12.30 -0.99 -4.77
N GLU A 45 -12.59 -0.17 -3.76
CA GLU A 45 -13.84 0.61 -3.68
C GLU A 45 -13.96 1.63 -4.82
N MET A 46 -12.87 2.33 -5.14
CA MET A 46 -12.85 3.28 -6.26
C MET A 46 -13.01 2.57 -7.61
N GLU A 47 -12.38 1.40 -7.80
CA GLU A 47 -12.54 0.59 -9.01
C GLU A 47 -13.97 0.07 -9.20
N ARG A 48 -14.66 -0.25 -8.10
CA ARG A 48 -16.08 -0.64 -8.14
C ARG A 48 -17.01 0.53 -8.48
N ASN A 49 -16.70 1.75 -8.04
CA ASN A 49 -17.52 2.93 -8.31
C ASN A 49 -17.32 3.53 -9.72
N ILE A 50 -16.26 3.11 -10.42
CA ILE A 50 -15.98 3.53 -11.81
C ILE A 50 -16.63 2.59 -12.84
N ASN A 51 -16.97 1.36 -12.45
CA ASN A 51 -17.68 0.39 -13.27
C ASN A 51 -19.20 0.45 -13.02
#